data_AF-A0A1F4VG74-F1
#
_entry.id   AF-A0A1F4VG74-F1
#
_cell.length_a   1.000
_cell.length_b   1.000
_cell.length_c   1.000
_cell.angle_alpha   90.00
_cell.angle_beta   90.00
_cell.angle_gamma   90.00
#
_symmetry.space_group_name_H-M   'P 1'
#
loop_
_entity.id
_entity.type
_entity.pdbx_description
1 polymer ?
#
loop_
_entity_poly.entity_id
_entity_poly.type
_entity_poly.pdbx_seq_one_letter_code
_entity_poly.pdbx_strand_id
1 'polypeptide(L)'
;MAWDFSLFMRPHIKFKLNKSLDIKMAEAFLDFKCGGVDFSRGIMNVHPKLKILKSVKNKRKRKKIIKAHFDNFYKKHGGYLKNKAAEFNTEWKTVESKFLSETNKIFKGYHFHKGKYIGYLSIIDCNPRFIKDKTFQIFYFHPSGARYVVAHELLHFIFYDYAINKFPKIFKKLDTENGIFWDLAEIFNTTILSVSEFKKIHGQKNAPPYPEHKKYIPQITAFWKKTQDIDEWLLKSYEYLMTNKNTLSL
;
A
#
# COMPACT_ATOMS: atom_id res chain seq x y z
N MET A 1 -18.52 -34.22 7.50
CA MET A 1 -18.04 -33.07 6.68
C MET A 1 -16.54 -32.98 6.86
N ALA A 2 -15.79 -33.43 5.85
CA ALA A 2 -14.34 -33.25 5.83
C ALA A 2 -14.06 -31.78 5.51
N TRP A 3 -13.42 -31.07 6.43
CA TRP A 3 -12.88 -29.74 6.15
C TRP A 3 -11.74 -29.94 5.18
N ASP A 4 -11.93 -29.49 3.93
CA ASP A 4 -10.85 -29.45 2.96
C ASP A 4 -9.83 -28.39 3.39
N PHE A 5 -8.79 -28.84 4.10
CA PHE A 5 -7.65 -28.01 4.52
C PHE A 5 -6.85 -27.46 3.33
N SER A 6 -7.20 -27.78 2.07
CA SER A 6 -6.49 -27.32 0.87
C SER A 6 -6.77 -25.87 0.45
N LEU A 7 -7.64 -25.13 1.14
CA LEU A 7 -8.05 -23.77 0.73
C LEU A 7 -7.50 -22.60 1.56
N PHE A 8 -6.62 -22.82 2.54
CA PHE A 8 -6.05 -21.73 3.34
C PHE A 8 -4.64 -21.35 2.87
N MET A 9 -4.56 -20.44 1.90
CA MET A 9 -3.28 -19.86 1.50
C MET A 9 -2.83 -18.83 2.53
N ARG A 10 -1.71 -19.11 3.22
CA ARG A 10 -0.97 -18.09 3.97
C ARG A 10 -0.21 -17.24 2.95
N PRO A 11 -0.47 -15.92 2.85
CA PRO A 11 0.27 -15.09 1.93
C PRO A 11 1.72 -15.07 2.39
N HIS A 12 2.63 -15.54 1.54
CA HIS A 12 4.05 -15.48 1.79
C HIS A 12 4.67 -14.50 0.82
N ILE A 13 5.18 -13.38 1.35
CA ILE A 13 5.73 -12.32 0.51
C ILE A 13 7.10 -12.72 -0.01
N LYS A 14 7.29 -12.61 -1.32
CA LYS A 14 8.61 -12.71 -1.96
C LYS A 14 9.03 -11.33 -2.47
N PHE A 15 10.22 -10.88 -2.09
CA PHE A 15 10.77 -9.64 -2.64
C PHE A 15 11.58 -9.88 -3.92
N LYS A 16 11.33 -9.07 -4.94
CA LYS A 16 11.98 -9.17 -6.26
C LYS A 16 12.31 -7.78 -6.83
N LEU A 17 13.21 -7.73 -7.81
CA LEU A 17 13.42 -6.54 -8.63
C LEU A 17 12.55 -6.58 -9.88
N ASN A 18 12.07 -5.42 -10.32
CA ASN A 18 11.35 -5.30 -11.59
C ASN A 18 11.58 -3.92 -12.22
N LYS A 19 12.69 -3.79 -12.95
CA LYS A 19 13.07 -2.55 -13.65
C LYS A 19 11.99 -2.05 -14.61
N SER A 20 11.33 -2.96 -15.34
CA SER A 20 10.27 -2.58 -16.28
C SER A 20 9.08 -1.96 -15.57
N LEU A 21 8.76 -2.44 -14.37
CA LEU A 21 7.73 -1.85 -13.52
C LEU A 21 8.15 -0.47 -13.02
N ASP A 22 9.39 -0.28 -12.56
CA ASP A 22 9.89 1.05 -12.18
C ASP A 22 9.79 2.06 -13.32
N ILE A 23 10.17 1.68 -14.54
CA ILE A 23 10.03 2.55 -15.72
C ILE A 23 8.55 2.92 -15.92
N LYS A 24 7.65 1.92 -15.89
CA LYS A 24 6.21 2.14 -16.06
C LYS A 24 5.64 3.07 -14.98
N MET A 25 6.05 2.89 -13.72
CA MET A 25 5.57 3.67 -12.60
C MET A 25 6.15 5.08 -12.61
N ALA A 26 7.41 5.27 -12.97
CA ALA A 26 7.96 6.60 -13.19
C ALA A 26 7.18 7.35 -14.30
N GLU A 27 6.82 6.68 -15.40
CA GLU A 27 5.97 7.30 -16.43
C GLU A 27 4.61 7.73 -15.89
N ALA A 28 3.97 6.92 -15.04
CA ALA A 28 2.65 7.19 -14.50
C ALA A 28 2.65 8.28 -13.42
N PHE A 29 3.66 8.29 -12.54
CA PHE A 29 3.66 9.11 -11.33
C PHE A 29 4.38 10.46 -11.47
N LEU A 30 5.10 10.69 -12.58
CA LEU A 30 5.81 11.95 -12.81
C LEU A 30 4.90 13.18 -12.91
N ASP A 31 3.62 13.01 -13.24
CA ASP A 31 2.65 14.10 -13.32
C ASP A 31 1.41 13.81 -12.43
N PHE A 32 1.53 12.90 -11.45
CA PHE A 32 0.41 12.44 -10.63
C PHE A 32 0.42 13.06 -9.23
N LYS A 33 -0.77 13.44 -8.76
CA LYS A 33 -1.02 13.97 -7.42
C LYS A 33 -2.26 13.30 -6.83
N CYS A 34 -2.19 12.85 -5.58
CA CYS A 34 -3.31 12.25 -4.86
C CYS A 34 -3.11 12.40 -3.35
N GLY A 35 -4.20 12.51 -2.58
CA GLY A 35 -4.16 12.59 -1.12
C GLY A 35 -3.37 13.78 -0.57
N GLY A 36 -3.24 14.87 -1.33
CA GLY A 36 -2.39 16.01 -0.99
C GLY A 36 -0.88 15.82 -1.24
N VAL A 37 -0.47 14.75 -1.94
CA VAL A 37 0.93 14.41 -2.23
C VAL A 37 1.25 14.57 -3.72
N ASP A 38 2.43 15.14 -4.02
CA ASP A 38 3.00 15.25 -5.36
C ASP A 38 4.10 14.21 -5.56
N PHE A 39 3.74 13.08 -6.19
CA PHE A 39 4.61 11.92 -6.35
C PHE A 39 5.82 12.21 -7.25
N SER A 40 5.72 13.21 -8.13
CA SER A 40 6.84 13.64 -8.98
C SER A 40 8.05 14.10 -8.16
N ARG A 41 7.80 14.70 -6.98
CA ARG A 41 8.86 15.16 -6.07
C ARG A 41 9.63 13.99 -5.48
N GLY A 42 8.93 12.93 -5.06
CA GLY A 42 9.55 11.70 -4.56
C GLY A 42 10.52 11.11 -5.59
N ILE A 43 10.07 10.98 -6.85
CA ILE A 43 10.91 10.49 -7.94
C ILE A 43 12.12 11.39 -8.18
N MET A 44 11.93 12.71 -8.29
CA MET A 44 13.00 13.66 -8.64
C MET A 44 13.97 13.94 -7.50
N ASN A 45 13.59 13.71 -6.26
CA ASN A 45 14.49 13.82 -5.11
C ASN A 45 15.47 12.64 -5.09
N VAL A 46 14.98 11.43 -5.38
CA VAL A 46 15.83 10.23 -5.50
C VAL A 46 16.65 10.23 -6.80
N HIS A 47 16.07 10.75 -7.89
CA HIS A 47 16.69 10.81 -9.22
C HIS A 47 16.75 12.24 -9.78
N PRO A 48 17.63 13.12 -9.27
CA PRO A 48 17.68 14.52 -9.70
C PRO A 48 17.91 14.72 -11.20
N LYS A 49 18.60 13.78 -11.86
CA LYS A 49 18.82 13.81 -13.32
C LYS A 49 17.53 13.76 -14.13
N LEU A 50 16.44 13.23 -13.56
CA LEU A 50 15.13 13.18 -14.22
C LEU A 50 14.39 14.53 -14.21
N LYS A 51 14.89 15.57 -13.51
CA LYS A 51 14.30 16.92 -13.54
C LYS A 51 14.22 17.52 -14.95
N ILE A 52 15.10 17.10 -15.87
CA ILE A 52 15.02 17.43 -17.30
C ILE A 52 13.64 17.11 -17.91
N LEU A 53 12.93 16.10 -17.40
CA LEU A 53 11.63 15.70 -17.95
C LEU A 53 10.55 16.77 -17.82
N LYS A 54 10.71 17.76 -16.93
CA LYS A 54 9.77 18.89 -16.77
C LYS A 54 9.63 19.71 -18.06
N SER A 55 10.67 19.80 -18.88
CA SER A 55 10.65 20.53 -20.15
C SER A 55 10.37 19.63 -21.37
N VAL A 56 10.31 18.30 -21.19
CA VAL A 56 10.12 17.36 -22.29
C VAL A 56 8.64 17.01 -22.43
N LYS A 57 7.95 17.60 -23.43
CA LYS A 57 6.52 17.34 -23.70
C LYS A 57 6.26 16.00 -24.41
N ASN A 58 7.19 15.55 -25.25
CA ASN A 58 6.99 14.34 -26.06
C ASN A 58 7.08 13.07 -25.18
N LYS A 59 5.98 12.33 -25.05
CA LYS A 59 5.89 11.09 -24.23
C LYS A 59 6.93 10.02 -24.62
N ARG A 60 7.15 9.79 -25.92
CA ARG A 60 8.14 8.81 -26.40
C ARG A 60 9.57 9.21 -26.01
N LYS A 61 9.90 10.50 -26.08
CA LYS A 61 11.20 11.03 -25.65
C LYS A 61 11.38 10.90 -24.14
N ARG A 62 10.35 11.21 -23.34
CA ARG A 62 10.36 11.00 -21.87
C ARG A 62 10.66 9.54 -21.54
N LYS A 63 9.94 8.60 -22.16
CA LYS A 63 10.14 7.15 -21.98
C LYS A 63 11.58 6.72 -22.23
N LYS A 64 12.18 7.19 -23.32
CA LYS A 64 13.57 6.87 -23.68
C LYS A 64 14.55 7.39 -22.62
N ILE A 65 14.35 8.61 -22.12
CA ILE A 65 15.20 9.21 -21.08
C ILE A 65 15.09 8.41 -19.78
N ILE A 66 13.86 8.11 -19.32
CA ILE A 66 13.61 7.32 -18.10
C ILE A 66 14.27 5.95 -18.22
N LYS A 67 14.03 5.25 -19.35
CA LYS A 67 14.59 3.92 -19.60
C LYS A 67 16.11 3.94 -19.56
N ALA A 68 16.76 4.87 -20.28
CA ALA A 68 18.22 4.97 -20.31
C ALA A 68 18.80 5.25 -18.91
N HIS A 69 18.17 6.15 -18.15
CA HIS A 69 18.59 6.46 -16.78
C HIS A 69 18.46 5.24 -15.85
N PHE A 70 17.33 4.54 -15.88
CA PHE A 70 17.10 3.35 -15.04
C PHE A 70 17.93 2.15 -15.47
N ASP A 71 18.16 1.94 -16.78
CA ASP A 71 19.09 0.92 -17.26
C ASP A 71 20.49 1.12 -16.66
N ASN A 72 20.99 2.36 -16.66
CA ASN A 72 22.28 2.69 -16.06
C ASN A 72 22.26 2.52 -14.52
N PHE A 73 21.19 2.96 -13.85
CA PHE A 73 21.07 2.80 -12.39
C PHE A 73 21.11 1.33 -11.99
N TYR A 74 20.31 0.48 -12.64
CA TYR A 74 20.28 -0.96 -12.36
C TYR A 74 21.59 -1.66 -12.73
N LYS A 75 22.28 -1.23 -13.80
CA LYS A 75 23.62 -1.75 -14.13
C LYS A 75 24.61 -1.44 -13.02
N LYS A 76 24.57 -0.22 -12.46
CA LYS A 76 25.51 0.23 -11.41
C LYS A 76 25.18 -0.33 -10.02
N HIS A 77 23.90 -0.44 -9.67
CA HIS A 77 23.45 -0.73 -8.30
C HIS A 77 22.73 -2.09 -8.14
N GLY A 78 22.68 -2.90 -9.20
CA GLY A 78 21.90 -4.15 -9.20
C GLY A 78 22.29 -5.15 -8.11
N GLY A 79 23.59 -5.27 -7.78
CA GLY A 79 24.05 -6.11 -6.67
C GLY A 79 23.50 -5.65 -5.33
N TYR A 80 23.62 -4.35 -5.04
CA TYR A 80 23.06 -3.74 -3.83
C TYR A 80 21.54 -3.95 -3.72
N LEU A 81 20.79 -3.73 -4.80
CA LEU A 81 19.34 -3.91 -4.81
C LEU A 81 18.93 -5.37 -4.57
N LYS A 82 19.69 -6.34 -5.09
CA LYS A 82 19.45 -7.78 -4.83
C LYS A 82 19.67 -8.11 -3.36
N ASN A 83 20.76 -7.63 -2.77
CA ASN A 83 21.04 -7.81 -1.34
C ASN A 83 19.92 -7.18 -0.49
N LYS A 84 19.47 -5.98 -0.86
CA LYS A 84 18.39 -5.29 -0.16
C LYS A 84 17.06 -6.05 -0.22
N ALA A 85 16.75 -6.67 -1.36
CA ALA A 85 15.58 -7.55 -1.47
C ALA A 85 15.71 -8.80 -0.58
N ALA A 86 16.91 -9.38 -0.46
CA ALA A 86 17.15 -10.50 0.46
C ALA A 86 17.00 -10.09 1.94
N GLU A 87 17.49 -8.91 2.32
CA GLU A 87 17.28 -8.31 3.64
C GLU A 87 15.78 -8.18 3.95
N PHE A 88 14.99 -7.62 3.03
CA PHE A 88 13.55 -7.45 3.22
C PHE A 88 12.81 -8.79 3.39
N ASN A 89 13.21 -9.83 2.65
CA ASN A 89 12.65 -11.18 2.85
C ASN A 89 12.92 -11.67 4.29
N THR A 90 14.15 -11.52 4.77
CA THR A 90 14.54 -11.93 6.13
C THR A 90 13.80 -11.11 7.19
N GLU A 91 13.76 -9.78 7.04
CA GLU A 91 13.07 -8.87 7.97
C GLU A 91 11.57 -9.17 8.10
N TRP A 92 10.90 -9.45 6.98
CA TRP A 92 9.47 -9.78 6.98
C TRP A 92 9.20 -11.15 7.59
N LYS A 93 10.02 -12.15 7.25
CA LYS A 93 9.86 -13.52 7.74
C LYS A 93 9.85 -13.61 9.26
N THR A 94 10.58 -12.74 9.97
CA THR A 94 10.60 -12.75 11.44
C THR A 94 9.28 -12.29 12.09
N VAL A 95 8.42 -11.59 11.35
CA VAL A 95 7.17 -11.01 11.89
C VAL A 95 5.91 -11.50 11.16
N GLU A 96 6.06 -12.20 10.04
CA GLU A 96 4.96 -12.66 9.17
C GLU A 96 3.88 -13.45 9.93
N SER A 97 4.27 -14.45 10.72
CA SER A 97 3.31 -15.28 11.47
C SER A 97 2.47 -14.46 12.46
N LYS A 98 3.11 -13.50 13.14
CA LYS A 98 2.44 -12.59 14.06
C LYS A 98 1.48 -11.66 13.31
N PHE A 99 1.91 -11.09 12.20
CA PHE A 99 1.06 -10.26 11.35
C PHE A 99 -0.20 -11.02 10.88
N LEU A 100 -0.03 -12.26 10.41
CA LEU A 100 -1.16 -13.09 9.97
C LEU A 100 -2.13 -13.40 11.12
N SER A 101 -1.60 -13.69 12.30
CA SER A 101 -2.42 -13.92 13.49
C SER A 101 -3.24 -12.70 13.89
N GLU A 102 -2.62 -11.52 13.97
CA GLU A 102 -3.33 -10.28 14.32
C GLU A 102 -4.35 -9.87 13.26
N THR A 103 -4.01 -10.04 11.99
CA THR A 103 -4.94 -9.80 10.87
C THR A 103 -6.15 -10.75 10.95
N ASN A 104 -5.93 -12.04 11.25
CA ASN A 104 -7.00 -13.01 11.41
C ASN A 104 -7.99 -12.64 12.52
N LYS A 105 -7.50 -12.05 13.62
CA LYS A 105 -8.37 -11.56 14.71
C LYS A 105 -9.24 -10.39 14.24
N ILE A 106 -8.64 -9.39 13.58
CA ILE A 106 -9.37 -8.21 13.08
C ILE A 106 -10.48 -8.62 12.13
N PHE A 107 -10.18 -9.51 11.20
CA PHE A 107 -11.11 -9.92 10.14
C PHE A 107 -11.94 -11.15 10.50
N LYS A 108 -12.10 -11.49 11.79
CA LYS A 108 -12.99 -12.55 12.29
C LYS A 108 -12.76 -13.91 11.63
N GLY A 109 -11.50 -14.30 11.43
CA GLY A 109 -11.14 -15.55 10.75
C GLY A 109 -11.23 -15.49 9.22
N TYR A 110 -11.53 -14.35 8.61
CA TYR A 110 -11.44 -14.21 7.17
C TYR A 110 -9.99 -14.26 6.70
N HIS A 111 -9.75 -14.98 5.61
CA HIS A 111 -8.42 -15.27 5.13
C HIS A 111 -8.09 -14.53 3.84
N PHE A 112 -6.79 -14.37 3.62
CA PHE A 112 -6.24 -13.87 2.38
C PHE A 112 -6.57 -14.80 1.20
N HIS A 113 -7.16 -14.26 0.14
CA HIS A 113 -7.41 -15.01 -1.10
C HIS A 113 -6.13 -15.23 -1.91
N LYS A 114 -6.17 -16.19 -2.84
CA LYS A 114 -5.06 -16.50 -3.77
C LYS A 114 -4.56 -15.23 -4.50
N GLY A 115 -3.25 -15.14 -4.68
CA GLY A 115 -2.57 -14.04 -5.37
C GLY A 115 -1.06 -14.27 -5.42
N LYS A 116 -0.33 -13.37 -6.07
CA LYS A 116 1.13 -13.53 -6.23
C LYS A 116 1.90 -13.20 -4.96
N TYR A 117 1.45 -12.19 -4.20
CA TYR A 117 2.09 -11.74 -2.98
C TYR A 117 3.59 -11.42 -3.20
N ILE A 118 3.86 -10.52 -4.13
CA ILE A 118 5.23 -10.09 -4.48
C ILE A 118 5.39 -8.61 -4.13
N GLY A 119 6.41 -8.31 -3.31
CA GLY A 119 6.89 -6.97 -3.08
C GLY A 119 8.03 -6.65 -4.05
N TYR A 120 7.81 -5.75 -4.99
CA TYR A 120 8.84 -5.31 -5.92
C TYR A 120 9.66 -4.19 -5.28
N LEU A 121 10.93 -4.45 -4.99
CA LEU A 121 11.84 -3.40 -4.58
C LEU A 121 11.97 -2.38 -5.72
N SER A 122 11.73 -1.13 -5.40
CA SER A 122 11.63 -0.01 -6.33
C SER A 122 12.70 1.02 -6.06
N ILE A 123 13.23 1.62 -7.12
CA ILE A 123 14.16 2.75 -7.03
C ILE A 123 13.44 4.09 -6.97
N ILE A 124 12.11 4.13 -7.00
CA ILE A 124 11.31 5.35 -6.90
C ILE A 124 10.41 5.34 -5.66
N ASP A 125 10.29 6.50 -5.02
CA ASP A 125 9.50 6.70 -3.81
C ASP A 125 8.04 7.04 -4.16
N CYS A 126 7.30 6.01 -4.57
CA CYS A 126 5.86 6.10 -4.85
C CYS A 126 5.04 4.96 -4.23
N ASN A 127 5.67 3.80 -4.06
CA ASN A 127 5.09 2.63 -3.39
C ASN A 127 3.69 2.18 -3.90
N PRO A 128 3.41 2.13 -5.22
CA PRO A 128 2.09 1.72 -5.70
C PRO A 128 1.76 0.26 -5.38
N ARG A 129 0.46 -0.04 -5.27
CA ARG A 129 -0.09 -1.38 -5.09
C ARG A 129 -0.93 -1.81 -6.29
N PHE A 130 -1.10 -3.12 -6.45
CA PHE A 130 -1.87 -3.74 -7.52
C PHE A 130 -2.80 -4.80 -6.93
N ILE A 131 -4.04 -4.40 -6.65
CA ILE A 131 -5.03 -5.24 -5.93
C ILE A 131 -5.28 -6.57 -6.64
N LYS A 132 -5.45 -6.55 -7.98
CA LYS A 132 -5.84 -7.73 -8.77
C LYS A 132 -4.87 -8.90 -8.63
N ASP A 133 -3.57 -8.65 -8.61
CA ASP A 133 -2.56 -9.72 -8.53
C ASP A 133 -1.83 -9.77 -7.19
N LYS A 134 -2.21 -8.90 -6.25
CA LYS A 134 -1.67 -8.81 -4.89
C LYS A 134 -0.18 -8.57 -4.90
N THR A 135 0.25 -7.62 -5.72
CA THR A 135 1.64 -7.15 -5.78
C THR A 135 1.72 -5.68 -5.43
N PHE A 136 2.89 -5.22 -5.03
CA PHE A 136 3.12 -3.83 -4.68
C PHE A 136 4.58 -3.46 -4.91
N GLN A 137 4.89 -2.19 -4.95
CA GLN A 137 6.25 -1.68 -4.95
C GLN A 137 6.64 -1.15 -3.58
N ILE A 138 7.89 -1.34 -3.21
CA ILE A 138 8.47 -0.77 -2.01
C ILE A 138 9.77 -0.04 -2.36
N PHE A 139 9.83 1.24 -2.04
CA PHE A 139 11.04 2.03 -2.20
C PHE A 139 12.16 1.45 -1.34
N TYR A 140 13.32 1.17 -1.95
CA TYR A 140 14.42 0.47 -1.28
C TYR A 140 14.99 1.19 -0.05
N PHE A 141 14.71 2.49 0.05
CA PHE A 141 15.13 3.35 1.16
C PHE A 141 13.93 3.99 1.86
N HIS A 142 12.79 3.29 1.90
CA HIS A 142 11.59 3.80 2.57
C HIS A 142 11.87 4.06 4.06
N PRO A 143 11.58 5.27 4.59
CA PRO A 143 12.00 5.67 5.94
C PRO A 143 11.36 4.83 7.05
N SER A 144 10.15 4.31 6.83
CA SER A 144 9.45 3.42 7.77
C SER A 144 9.89 1.95 7.69
N GLY A 145 10.82 1.62 6.80
CA GLY A 145 11.33 0.25 6.60
C GLY A 145 10.34 -0.71 5.92
N ALA A 146 10.82 -1.91 5.63
CA ALA A 146 10.07 -2.90 4.87
C ALA A 146 8.86 -3.45 5.60
N ARG A 147 9.02 -3.76 6.90
CA ARG A 147 7.93 -4.32 7.71
C ARG A 147 6.68 -3.45 7.72
N TYR A 148 6.85 -2.12 7.80
CA TYR A 148 5.73 -1.17 7.76
C TYR A 148 5.00 -1.20 6.43
N VAL A 149 5.73 -1.03 5.31
CA VAL A 149 5.14 -0.99 3.98
C VAL A 149 4.44 -2.31 3.66
N VAL A 150 5.05 -3.44 3.99
CA VAL A 150 4.45 -4.76 3.74
C VAL A 150 3.17 -4.95 4.55
N ALA A 151 3.18 -4.56 5.83
CA ALA A 151 1.98 -4.61 6.65
C ALA A 151 0.87 -3.72 6.07
N HIS A 152 1.22 -2.50 5.63
CA HIS A 152 0.29 -1.56 4.99
C HIS A 152 -0.34 -2.16 3.73
N GLU A 153 0.46 -2.71 2.81
CA GLU A 153 -0.06 -3.24 1.54
C GLU A 153 -0.86 -4.55 1.73
N LEU A 154 -0.42 -5.41 2.65
CA LEU A 154 -1.20 -6.61 2.97
C LEU A 154 -2.54 -6.28 3.60
N LEU A 155 -2.59 -5.28 4.49
CA LEU A 155 -3.85 -4.81 5.06
C LEU A 155 -4.80 -4.28 3.97
N HIS A 156 -4.29 -3.52 2.99
CA HIS A 156 -5.09 -3.12 1.81
C HIS A 156 -5.71 -4.33 1.11
N PHE A 157 -4.91 -5.35 0.77
CA PHE A 157 -5.42 -6.50 0.04
C PHE A 157 -6.54 -7.24 0.77
N ILE A 158 -6.38 -7.52 2.06
CA ILE A 158 -7.44 -8.19 2.82
C ILE A 158 -8.63 -7.27 3.07
N PHE A 159 -8.40 -5.98 3.29
CA PHE A 159 -9.46 -5.00 3.53
C PHE A 159 -10.41 -4.89 2.34
N TYR A 160 -9.89 -4.69 1.13
CA TYR A 160 -10.71 -4.60 -0.08
C TYR A 160 -11.46 -5.91 -0.34
N ASP A 161 -10.75 -7.04 -0.26
CA ASP A 161 -11.37 -8.36 -0.42
C ASP A 161 -12.51 -8.55 0.61
N TYR A 162 -12.27 -8.24 1.88
CA TYR A 162 -13.24 -8.40 2.97
C TYR A 162 -14.48 -7.52 2.75
N ALA A 163 -14.29 -6.22 2.52
CA ALA A 163 -15.37 -5.27 2.36
C ALA A 163 -16.28 -5.61 1.16
N ILE A 164 -15.68 -5.98 0.02
CA ILE A 164 -16.44 -6.37 -1.19
C ILE A 164 -17.24 -7.65 -0.96
N ASN A 165 -16.65 -8.65 -0.31
CA ASN A 165 -17.35 -9.94 -0.09
C ASN A 165 -18.40 -9.85 1.00
N LYS A 166 -18.12 -9.12 2.09
CA LYS A 166 -19.03 -8.98 3.23
C LYS A 166 -20.19 -8.03 2.95
N PHE A 167 -19.93 -6.93 2.26
CA PHE A 167 -20.94 -5.89 1.96
C PHE A 167 -20.95 -5.50 0.47
N PRO A 168 -21.25 -6.46 -0.44
CA PRO A 168 -21.15 -6.25 -1.89
C PRO A 168 -22.08 -5.15 -2.41
N LYS A 169 -23.22 -4.93 -1.75
CA LYS A 169 -24.18 -3.87 -2.12
C LYS A 169 -23.58 -2.47 -1.98
N ILE A 170 -22.62 -2.29 -1.07
CA ILE A 170 -21.95 -1.01 -0.80
C ILE A 170 -20.67 -0.92 -1.63
N PHE A 171 -19.77 -1.89 -1.51
CA PHE A 171 -18.38 -1.71 -1.96
C PHE A 171 -18.07 -2.22 -3.37
N LYS A 172 -18.87 -3.14 -3.95
CA LYS A 172 -18.52 -3.80 -5.23
C LYS A 172 -18.34 -2.83 -6.41
N LYS A 173 -19.00 -1.66 -6.37
CA LYS A 173 -18.96 -0.64 -7.43
C LYS A 173 -18.04 0.54 -7.11
N LEU A 174 -17.43 0.57 -5.93
CA LEU A 174 -16.58 1.69 -5.52
C LEU A 174 -15.15 1.50 -6.06
N ASP A 175 -14.48 2.61 -6.33
CA ASP A 175 -13.12 2.64 -6.83
C ASP A 175 -12.11 2.37 -5.69
N THR A 176 -11.22 1.40 -5.87
CA THR A 176 -10.17 1.05 -4.89
C THR A 176 -8.92 1.93 -5.01
N GLU A 177 -8.86 2.77 -6.04
CA GLU A 177 -7.71 3.63 -6.35
C GLU A 177 -8.00 5.11 -6.07
N ASN A 178 -9.29 5.50 -5.92
CA ASN A 178 -9.71 6.86 -5.60
C ASN A 178 -11.03 6.91 -4.82
N GLY A 179 -11.37 8.09 -4.28
CA GLY A 179 -12.65 8.32 -3.62
C GLY A 179 -12.81 7.59 -2.29
N ILE A 180 -14.06 7.46 -1.83
CA ILE A 180 -14.36 7.09 -0.43
C ILE A 180 -13.83 5.71 -0.06
N PHE A 181 -13.83 4.73 -0.97
CA PHE A 181 -13.33 3.40 -0.64
C PHE A 181 -11.81 3.38 -0.48
N TRP A 182 -11.10 4.13 -1.33
CA TRP A 182 -9.68 4.38 -1.17
C TRP A 182 -9.38 5.12 0.15
N ASP A 183 -10.09 6.22 0.43
CA ASP A 183 -9.91 6.97 1.68
C ASP A 183 -10.11 6.10 2.91
N LEU A 184 -11.16 5.28 2.90
CA LEU A 184 -11.50 4.39 3.99
C LEU A 184 -10.39 3.36 4.24
N ALA A 185 -9.79 2.81 3.18
CA ALA A 185 -8.69 1.86 3.30
C ALA A 185 -7.40 2.51 3.83
N GLU A 186 -7.07 3.74 3.42
CA GLU A 186 -5.90 4.46 3.93
C GLU A 186 -6.07 4.86 5.40
N ILE A 187 -7.29 5.27 5.79
CA ILE A 187 -7.62 5.57 7.18
C ILE A 187 -7.63 4.29 8.02
N PHE A 188 -8.18 3.18 7.49
CA PHE A 188 -8.10 1.87 8.12
C PHE A 188 -6.66 1.49 8.46
N ASN A 189 -5.76 1.58 7.47
CA ASN A 189 -4.34 1.32 7.68
C ASN A 189 -3.74 2.22 8.75
N THR A 190 -4.05 3.52 8.73
CA THR A 190 -3.57 4.45 9.76
C THR A 190 -4.03 4.05 11.16
N THR A 191 -5.30 3.67 11.31
CA THR A 191 -5.89 3.25 12.58
C THR A 191 -5.28 1.93 13.07
N ILE A 192 -5.26 0.90 12.22
CA ILE A 192 -4.78 -0.45 12.59
C ILE A 192 -3.28 -0.49 12.78
N LEU A 193 -2.48 0.12 11.91
CA LEU A 193 -1.02 0.15 12.09
C LEU A 193 -0.61 0.97 13.33
N SER A 194 -1.52 1.78 13.89
CA SER A 194 -1.28 2.53 15.12
C SER A 194 -1.70 1.79 16.40
N VAL A 195 -2.24 0.57 16.32
CA VAL A 195 -2.50 -0.26 17.51
C VAL A 195 -1.23 -0.96 17.99
N SER A 196 -1.19 -1.36 19.27
CA SER A 196 0.04 -1.81 19.94
C SER A 196 0.65 -3.06 19.30
N GLU A 197 -0.22 -3.94 18.83
CA GLU A 197 0.08 -5.24 18.25
C GLU A 197 0.83 -5.06 16.92
N PHE A 198 0.35 -4.13 16.08
CA PHE A 198 0.97 -3.79 14.80
C PHE A 198 2.22 -2.92 14.96
N LYS A 199 2.27 -2.00 15.93
CA LYS A 199 3.52 -1.28 16.26
C LYS A 199 4.66 -2.23 16.60
N LYS A 200 4.38 -3.32 17.33
CA LYS A 200 5.36 -4.37 17.62
C LYS A 200 5.78 -5.17 16.37
N ILE A 201 4.94 -5.24 15.34
CA ILE A 201 5.25 -5.91 14.07
C ILE A 201 6.16 -5.04 13.21
N HIS A 202 5.82 -3.77 13.02
CA HIS A 202 6.53 -2.90 12.07
C HIS A 202 7.62 -2.01 12.69
N GLY A 203 7.61 -1.83 14.02
CA GLY A 203 8.64 -1.09 14.76
C GLY A 203 8.53 0.44 14.69
N GLN A 204 7.53 0.99 14.03
CA GLN A 204 7.31 2.43 13.93
C GLN A 204 6.48 2.96 15.10
N LYS A 205 6.75 4.22 15.48
CA LYS A 205 5.98 4.89 16.54
C LYS A 205 4.54 5.14 16.12
N ASN A 206 4.32 5.60 14.88
CA ASN A 206 3.00 5.94 14.33
C ASN A 206 2.97 5.61 12.82
N ALA A 207 1.76 5.39 12.29
CA ALA A 207 1.52 5.32 10.86
C ALA A 207 1.16 6.72 10.34
N PRO A 208 1.96 7.35 9.46
CA PRO A 208 1.63 8.67 8.94
C PRO A 208 0.45 8.58 7.96
N PRO A 209 -0.61 9.38 8.14
CA PRO A 209 -1.70 9.45 7.18
C PRO A 209 -1.41 10.38 6.01
N TYR A 210 -2.16 10.22 4.92
CA TYR A 210 -2.25 11.26 3.89
C TYR A 210 -2.76 12.58 4.49
N PRO A 211 -2.21 13.73 4.06
CA PRO A 211 -2.63 15.06 4.52
C PRO A 211 -4.15 15.28 4.52
N GLU A 212 -4.83 14.85 3.46
CA GLU A 212 -6.29 15.04 3.30
C GLU A 212 -7.12 14.23 4.31
N HIS A 213 -6.58 13.13 4.84
CA HIS A 213 -7.28 12.25 5.76
C HIS A 213 -7.18 12.69 7.22
N LYS A 214 -6.22 13.56 7.56
CA LYS A 214 -5.93 13.99 8.94
C LYS A 214 -7.16 14.42 9.73
N LYS A 215 -8.10 15.11 9.09
CA LYS A 215 -9.31 15.62 9.73
C LYS A 215 -10.34 14.53 10.08
N TYR A 216 -10.33 13.39 9.39
CA TYR A 216 -11.28 12.29 9.62
C TYR A 216 -10.78 11.26 10.63
N ILE A 217 -9.44 11.16 10.79
CA ILE A 217 -8.79 10.13 11.60
C ILE A 217 -9.22 10.11 13.07
N PRO A 218 -9.37 11.24 13.78
CA PRO A 218 -9.77 11.21 15.19
C PRO A 218 -11.10 10.47 15.41
N GLN A 219 -12.12 10.82 14.62
CA GLN A 219 -13.45 10.23 14.74
C GLN A 219 -13.46 8.76 14.30
N ILE A 220 -12.87 8.44 13.15
CA ILE A 220 -12.85 7.07 12.64
C ILE A 220 -12.02 6.14 13.55
N THR A 221 -10.95 6.64 14.14
CA THR A 221 -10.18 5.89 15.16
C THR A 221 -11.00 5.67 16.43
N ALA A 222 -11.85 6.62 16.83
CA ALA A 222 -12.75 6.46 17.97
C ALA A 222 -13.78 5.34 17.74
N PHE A 223 -14.29 5.18 16.51
CA PHE A 223 -15.16 4.04 16.17
C PHE A 223 -14.47 2.70 16.39
N TRP A 224 -13.18 2.59 16.04
CA TRP A 224 -12.41 1.36 16.25
C TRP A 224 -12.21 1.10 17.74
N LYS A 225 -11.80 2.12 18.50
CA LYS A 225 -11.56 1.99 19.95
C LYS A 225 -12.81 1.57 20.73
N LYS A 226 -14.00 1.98 20.28
CA LYS A 226 -15.26 1.66 20.95
C LYS A 226 -15.72 0.22 20.71
N THR A 227 -15.51 -0.30 19.50
CA THR A 227 -16.14 -1.55 19.05
C THR A 227 -15.14 -2.69 18.89
N GLN A 228 -13.93 -2.38 18.41
CA GLN A 228 -12.92 -3.34 17.94
C GLN A 228 -13.51 -4.39 17.00
N ASP A 229 -14.57 -4.01 16.27
CA ASP A 229 -15.31 -4.86 15.37
C ASP A 229 -15.20 -4.29 13.95
N ILE A 230 -14.61 -5.07 13.04
CA ILE A 230 -14.36 -4.60 11.67
C ILE A 230 -15.64 -4.29 10.89
N ASP A 231 -16.74 -5.00 11.15
CA ASP A 231 -18.00 -4.80 10.44
C ASP A 231 -18.62 -3.47 10.88
N GLU A 232 -18.71 -3.24 12.19
CA GLU A 232 -19.22 -1.98 12.73
C GLU A 232 -18.33 -0.80 12.36
N TRP A 233 -17.01 -0.97 12.44
CA TRP A 233 -16.05 0.05 12.08
C TRP A 233 -16.21 0.46 10.62
N LEU A 234 -16.29 -0.52 9.71
CA LEU A 234 -16.38 -0.28 8.27
C LEU A 234 -17.64 0.51 7.91
N LEU A 235 -18.80 0.11 8.44
CA LEU A 235 -20.08 0.76 8.14
C LEU A 235 -20.15 2.18 8.72
N LYS A 236 -19.79 2.37 10.00
CA LYS A 236 -19.80 3.70 10.65
C LYS A 236 -18.81 4.66 10.00
N SER A 237 -17.63 4.17 9.64
CA SER A 237 -16.60 5.00 9.00
C SER A 237 -16.98 5.37 7.57
N TYR A 238 -17.57 4.45 6.82
CA TYR A 238 -18.11 4.73 5.49
C TYR A 238 -19.20 5.80 5.53
N GLU A 239 -20.19 5.64 6.41
CA GLU A 239 -21.28 6.62 6.58
C GLU A 239 -20.74 8.00 6.98
N TYR A 240 -19.81 8.04 7.93
CA TYR A 240 -19.17 9.28 8.34
C TYR A 240 -18.43 9.98 7.19
N LEU A 241 -17.68 9.25 6.37
CA LEU A 241 -16.98 9.81 5.21
C LEU A 241 -17.96 10.28 4.13
N MET A 242 -19.01 9.52 3.84
CA MET A 242 -20.06 9.91 2.89
C MET A 242 -20.68 11.25 3.28
N THR A 243 -21.07 11.41 4.55
CA THR A 243 -21.66 12.65 5.04
C THR A 243 -20.65 13.80 4.96
N ASN A 244 -19.44 13.64 5.49
CA ASN A 244 -18.49 14.74 5.67
C ASN A 244 -17.66 15.09 4.43
N LYS A 245 -17.65 14.25 3.38
CA LYS A 245 -17.06 14.62 2.09
C LYS A 245 -18.07 15.29 1.16
N ASN A 246 -19.35 14.88 1.21
CA ASN A 246 -20.38 15.50 0.37
C ASN A 246 -20.73 16.93 0.81
N THR A 247 -20.63 17.25 2.11
CA THR A 247 -20.84 18.63 2.60
C THR A 247 -19.71 19.61 2.22
N LEU A 248 -18.56 19.13 1.72
CA LEU A 248 -17.42 19.97 1.33
C LEU A 248 -17.34 20.23 -0.18
N SER A 249 -18.29 19.70 -0.94
CA SER A 249 -18.44 19.89 -2.39
C SER A 249 -19.59 20.83 -2.78
N LEU A 250 -20.18 21.53 -1.80
CA LEU A 250 -21.14 22.62 -1.94
C LEU A 250 -20.51 23.90 -1.38
#